data_AF-A0A939IQ34-F1
#
_entry.id   AF-A0A939IQ34-F1
#
_cell.length_a   1.000
_cell.length_b   1.000
_cell.length_c   1.000
_cell.angle_alpha   90.00
_cell.angle_beta   90.00
_cell.angle_gamma   90.00
#
_symmetry.space_group_name_H-M   'P 1'
#
loop_
_entity.id
_entity.type
_entity.pdbx_description
1 polymer ?
#
loop_
_entity_poly.entity_id
_entity_poly.type
_entity_poly.pdbx_seq_one_letter_code
_entity_poly.pdbx_strand_id
1 'polypeptide(L)' 'MQQNLSTNDIPVSQVRLFDSLSLPEEPADMVLMKIPKTLALLEHQLIQLQSNVDNHTRIIAAAKANQIQ' A
#
# COMPACT_ATOMS: atom_id res chain seq x y z
N MET A 1 -2.62 -6.70 -13.99
CA MET A 1 -1.51 -6.99 -13.05
C MET A 1 -0.64 -8.15 -13.56
N GLN A 2 -1.21 -9.31 -13.90
CA GLN A 2 -0.44 -10.46 -14.43
C GLN A 2 0.34 -10.13 -15.73
N GLN A 3 -0.26 -9.43 -16.70
CA GLN A 3 0.42 -9.01 -17.93
C GLN A 3 1.63 -8.09 -17.69
N ASN A 4 1.59 -7.21 -16.70
CA ASN A 4 2.72 -6.30 -16.42
C ASN A 4 3.93 -7.07 -15.86
N LEU A 5 3.69 -8.12 -15.07
CA LEU A 5 4.75 -8.96 -14.49
C LEU A 5 5.42 -9.80 -15.58
N SER A 6 4.63 -10.43 -16.45
CA SER A 6 5.14 -11.19 -17.60
C SER A 6 5.93 -10.33 -18.60
N THR A 7 5.65 -9.02 -18.66
CA THR A 7 6.34 -8.09 -19.55
C THR A 7 7.67 -7.57 -18.96
N ASN A 8 7.82 -7.58 -17.63
CA ASN A 8 9.01 -7.04 -16.94
C ASN A 8 9.94 -8.14 -16.39
N ASP A 9 9.68 -9.42 -16.71
CA ASP A 9 10.43 -10.58 -16.21
C ASP A 9 10.58 -10.60 -14.68
N ILE A 10 9.55 -10.12 -13.98
CA ILE A 10 9.57 -10.07 -12.50
C ILE A 10 8.99 -11.38 -11.98
N PRO A 11 9.76 -12.17 -11.20
CA PRO A 11 9.27 -13.42 -10.63
C PRO A 11 8.11 -13.13 -9.66
N VAL A 12 6.97 -13.78 -9.91
CA VAL A 12 5.73 -13.61 -9.13
C VAL A 12 5.93 -13.95 -7.65
N SER A 13 6.90 -14.81 -7.34
CA SER A 13 7.31 -15.15 -5.97
C SER A 13 7.87 -13.98 -5.15
N GLN A 14 8.31 -12.90 -5.80
CA GLN A 14 8.77 -11.69 -5.13
C GLN A 14 7.64 -10.68 -4.86
N VAL A 15 6.44 -10.94 -5.37
CA VAL A 15 5.28 -10.04 -5.25
C VAL A 15 4.19 -10.73 -4.43
N ARG A 16 4.08 -10.37 -3.15
CA ARG A 16 2.91 -10.74 -2.35
C ARG A 16 1.79 -9.75 -2.64
N LEU A 17 0.71 -10.24 -3.24
CA LEU A 17 -0.50 -9.47 -3.45
C LEU A 17 -1.37 -9.57 -2.21
N PHE A 18 -1.77 -8.41 -1.72
CA PHE A 18 -2.64 -8.25 -0.58
C PHE A 18 -3.92 -7.54 -1.04
N ASP A 19 -5.06 -7.94 -0.48
CA ASP A 19 -6.31 -7.21 -0.69
C ASP A 19 -6.26 -5.86 0.04
N SER A 20 -7.11 -4.91 -0.34
CA SER A 20 -7.12 -3.56 0.25
C SER A 20 -7.45 -3.53 1.74
N LEU A 21 -7.99 -4.64 2.27
CA LEU A 21 -8.37 -4.84 3.67
C LEU A 21 -7.44 -5.81 4.44
N SER A 22 -6.54 -6.50 3.74
CA SER A 22 -5.63 -7.48 4.34
C SER A 22 -4.21 -6.95 4.25
N LEU A 23 -3.88 -6.00 5.13
CA LEU A 23 -2.50 -5.52 5.26
C LEU A 23 -1.62 -6.63 5.88
N PRO A 24 -0.35 -6.72 5.47
CA PRO A 24 0.59 -7.63 6.12
C PRO A 24 0.72 -7.30 7.62
N GLU A 25 0.73 -8.35 8.44
CA GLU A 25 0.99 -8.25 9.89
C GLU A 25 2.48 -8.02 10.18
N GLU A 26 3.34 -8.29 9.20
CA GLU A 26 4.78 -8.08 9.29
C GLU A 26 5.10 -6.58 9.11
N PRO A 27 5.98 -5.99 9.95
CA PRO A 27 6.36 -4.59 9.81
C PRO A 27 7.05 -4.38 8.45
N ALA A 28 6.51 -3.44 7.67
CA ALA A 28 7.09 -3.09 6.38
C ALA A 28 8.09 -1.93 6.55
N ASP A 29 9.29 -2.03 5.98
CA ASP A 29 10.23 -0.91 5.92
C ASP A 29 9.69 0.25 5.06
N MET A 30 8.91 -0.06 4.03
CA MET A 30 8.35 0.94 3.12
C MET A 30 6.93 0.59 2.69
N VAL A 31 6.02 1.54 2.87
CA VAL A 31 4.61 1.44 2.48
C VAL A 31 4.33 2.49 1.41
N LEU A 32 3.99 2.06 0.21
CA LEU A 32 3.54 2.96 -0.86
C LEU A 32 2.01 2.86 -0.99
N MET A 33 1.32 3.94 -0.63
CA MET A 33 -0.14 3.99 -0.70
C MET A 33 -0.60 5.01 -1.75
N LYS A 34 -1.52 4.60 -2.61
CA LYS A 34 -2.25 5.54 -3.46
C LYS A 34 -3.47 6.02 -2.68
N ILE A 35 -3.60 7.32 -2.44
CA ILE A 35 -4.75 7.87 -1.70
C ILE A 35 -6.05 7.48 -2.45
N PRO A 36 -6.94 6.69 -1.83
CA PRO A 36 -8.20 6.31 -2.43
C PRO A 36 -9.13 7.53 -2.50
N LYS A 37 -10.12 7.50 -3.40
CA LYS A 37 -11.09 8.60 -3.54
C LYS A 37 -11.99 8.76 -2.31
N THR A 38 -12.16 7.70 -1.53
CA THR A 38 -13.05 7.63 -0.37
C THR A 38 -12.24 7.80 0.91
N LEU A 39 -12.53 8.87 1.67
CA LEU A 39 -11.84 9.14 2.93
C LEU A 39 -12.04 8.02 3.97
N ALA A 40 -13.23 7.43 4.04
CA ALA A 40 -13.50 6.32 4.96
C ALA A 40 -12.59 5.10 4.73
N LEU A 41 -12.22 4.82 3.48
CA LEU A 41 -11.29 3.73 3.16
C LEU A 41 -9.86 4.10 3.55
N LEU A 42 -9.47 5.37 3.34
CA LEU A 42 -8.18 5.88 3.77
C LEU A 42 -8.02 5.79 5.29
N GLU A 43 -9.03 6.22 6.05
CA GLU A 43 -9.01 6.15 7.52
C GLU A 43 -8.86 4.71 8.01
N HIS A 44 -9.66 3.78 7.45
CA HIS A 44 -9.55 2.37 7.80
C HIS A 44 -8.14 1.81 7.53
N GLN A 45 -7.58 2.14 6.35
CA GLN A 45 -6.23 1.73 5.98
C GLN A 45 -5.17 2.33 6.90
N LEU A 46 -5.28 3.61 7.26
CA LEU A 46 -4.34 4.27 8.16
C LEU A 46 -4.39 3.70 9.59
N ILE A 47 -5.58 3.38 10.11
CA ILE A 47 -5.75 2.76 11.44
C ILE A 47 -5.15 1.35 11.47
N GLN A 48 -5.42 0.54 10.44
CA GLN A 48 -4.82 -0.78 10.34
C GLN A 48 -3.30 -0.69 10.19
N LEU A 49 -2.81 0.27 9.39
CA LEU A 49 -1.38 0.48 9.23
C LEU A 49 -0.72 0.94 10.54
N GLN A 50 -1.35 1.85 11.29
CA GLN A 50 -0.86 2.35 12.58
C GLN A 50 -0.59 1.22 13.57
N SER A 51 -1.42 0.16 13.55
CA SER A 51 -1.24 -1.00 14.43
C SER A 51 -0.01 -1.85 14.08
N ASN A 52 0.49 -1.77 12.84
CA ASN A 52 1.54 -2.64 12.29
C ASN A 52 2.80 -1.88 11.82
N VAL A 53 2.86 -0.55 11.94
CA VAL A 53 4.04 0.24 11.58
C VAL A 53 5.03 0.31 12.74
N ASP A 54 6.31 0.17 12.41
CA ASP A 54 7.41 0.42 13.34
C ASP A 54 8.00 1.83 13.08
N ASN A 55 8.85 2.33 13.97
CA ASN A 55 9.44 3.67 13.86
C ASN A 55 10.36 3.81 12.63
N HIS A 56 10.74 2.69 12.03
CA HIS A 56 11.50 2.60 10.78
C HIS A 56 10.63 2.57 9.52
N THR A 57 9.31 2.39 9.65
CA THR A 57 8.40 2.26 8.51
C THR A 57 8.22 3.60 7.80
N ARG A 58 8.65 3.67 6.54
CA ARG A 58 8.48 4.85 5.69
C ARG A 58 7.20 4.76 4.86
N ILE A 59 6.24 5.62 5.17
CA ILE A 59 4.96 5.69 4.45
C ILE A 59 5.04 6.78 3.38
N ILE A 60 4.83 6.42 2.11
CA ILE A 60 4.77 7.33 0.98
C ILE A 60 3.34 7.28 0.43
N ALA A 61 2.59 8.36 0.64
CA ALA A 61 1.24 8.50 0.11
C ALA A 61 1.24 9.35 -1.18
N ALA A 62 0.77 8.78 -2.28
CA ALA A 62 0.65 9.47 -3.56
C ALA A 62 -0.83 9.66 -3.93
N ALA A 63 -1.23 10.91 -4.16
CA ALA A 63 -2.53 11.25 -4.70
C ALA A 63 -2.37 12.12 -5.95
N LYS A 64 -3.45 12.26 -6.73
CA LYS A 64 -3.51 13.37 -7.69
C LYS A 64 -3.56 14.68 -6.89
N ALA A 65 -2.84 15.70 -7.34
CA ALA A 65 -2.78 17.00 -6.66
C ALA A 65 -4.16 17.63 -6.38
N ASN A 66 -5.18 17.31 -7.18
CA ASN A 66 -6.56 17.78 -6.96
C ASN A 66 -7.31 17.07 -5.81
N GLN A 67 -6.74 16.03 -5.23
CA GLN A 67 -7.31 15.26 -4.12
C GLN A 67 -6.57 15.49 -2.79
N ILE A 68 -5.59 16.39 -2.78
CA ILE A 68 -4.84 16.80 -1.60
C ILE A 68 -5.31 18.23 -1.29
N GLN A 69 -6.19 18.39 -0.29
CA GLN A 69 -6.61 19.69 0.24
C GLN A 69 -6.36 19.72 1.74
#